data_AF-A0A7V3MB16-F1
#
_entry.id   AF-A0A7V3MB16-F1
#
_cell.length_a   1.000
_cell.length_b   1.000
_cell.length_c   1.000
_cell.angle_alpha   90.00
_cell.angle_beta   90.00
_cell.angle_gamma   90.00
#
_symmetry.space_group_name_H-M   'P 1'
#
loop_
_entity.id
_entity.type
_entity.pdbx_description
1 polymer ?
#
loop_
_entity_poly.entity_id
_entity_poly.type
_entity_poly.pdbx_seq_one_letter_code
_entity_poly.pdbx_strand_id
1 'polypeptide(L)'
;MLPSHWPKWTIILIALALAVFAVFFGLVLEPVAQAMMPRPTPTPILPMLHYAAPQSWDCIFCHTNYEKLRQFVADEAKLERLWIDPADIYSTHGRLGCVTCHGGTGNTQDVALAHQGLVPNPSDYREAAKVCVICHGNVRTDIPEKHIHTPHKRILKGIREGWEVCACSNCHGPVAHGEKPLASHEGLAAYCMDCHQAKNVPPERLKCSGCHIAPHDIALDCETCHRSTRTWSNVRLAVHPVELTGAHAQLACFDCHKKPNFRGLRYVCSDCHQRPHTFGDENCERCHTTEGWKR
;
A
#
# COMPACT_ATOMS: atom_id res chain seq x y z
N MET A 1 -25.65 -48.20 21.24
CA MET A 1 -26.31 -48.54 22.52
C MET A 1 -25.87 -49.95 22.89
N LEU A 2 -25.28 -50.14 24.08
CA LEU A 2 -24.83 -51.47 24.52
C LEU A 2 -26.04 -52.36 24.85
N PRO A 3 -25.98 -53.68 24.61
CA PRO A 3 -27.05 -54.59 24.97
C PRO A 3 -27.40 -54.49 26.46
N SER A 4 -28.69 -54.50 26.81
CA SER A 4 -29.18 -54.26 28.18
C SER A 4 -28.69 -55.26 29.24
N HIS A 5 -28.17 -56.42 28.81
CA HIS A 5 -27.63 -57.48 29.68
C HIS A 5 -26.15 -57.30 30.01
N TRP A 6 -25.46 -56.29 29.46
CA TRP A 6 -24.04 -56.07 29.72
C TRP A 6 -23.80 -55.27 31.01
N PRO A 7 -22.84 -55.68 31.84
CA PRO A 7 -22.45 -54.91 33.01
C PRO A 7 -21.97 -53.51 32.61
N LYS A 8 -22.41 -52.45 33.30
CA LYS A 8 -22.06 -51.06 32.93
C LYS A 8 -20.56 -50.79 32.84
N TRP A 9 -19.71 -51.55 33.54
CA TRP A 9 -18.25 -51.42 33.50
C TRP A 9 -17.62 -51.84 32.17
N THR A 10 -18.32 -52.59 31.30
CA THR A 10 -17.81 -52.96 29.97
C THR A 10 -17.59 -51.74 29.07
N ILE A 11 -18.28 -50.63 29.32
CA ILE A 11 -18.07 -49.39 28.58
C ILE A 11 -16.65 -48.83 28.79
N ILE A 12 -16.05 -49.05 29.96
CA ILE A 12 -14.69 -48.61 30.29
C ILE A 12 -13.68 -49.39 29.44
N LEU A 13 -13.87 -50.70 29.30
CA LEU A 13 -13.00 -51.54 28.48
C LEU A 13 -13.12 -51.23 26.99
N ILE A 14 -14.34 -50.97 26.50
CA ILE A 14 -14.55 -50.57 25.10
C ILE A 14 -13.91 -49.21 24.83
N ALA A 15 -14.06 -48.25 25.75
CA ALA A 15 -13.40 -46.94 25.63
C ALA A 15 -11.87 -47.07 25.62
N LEU A 16 -11.30 -47.90 26.50
CA LEU A 16 -9.86 -48.20 26.51
C LEU A 16 -9.40 -48.85 25.21
N ALA A 17 -10.13 -49.84 24.70
CA ALA A 17 -9.81 -50.50 23.44
C ALA A 17 -9.86 -49.54 22.25
N LEU A 18 -10.86 -48.65 22.20
CA LEU A 18 -10.96 -47.62 21.16
C LEU A 18 -9.83 -46.60 21.25
N ALA A 19 -9.43 -46.20 22.47
CA ALA A 19 -8.31 -45.29 22.67
C ALA A 19 -6.98 -45.92 22.23
N VAL A 20 -6.73 -47.17 22.62
CA VAL A 20 -5.53 -47.92 22.19
C VAL A 20 -5.52 -48.10 20.67
N PHE A 21 -6.67 -48.44 20.08
CA PHE A 21 -6.81 -48.57 18.64
C PHE A 21 -6.51 -47.25 17.92
N ALA A 22 -7.06 -46.12 18.38
CA ALA A 22 -6.83 -44.81 17.78
C ALA A 22 -5.35 -44.40 17.84
N VAL A 23 -4.68 -44.63 18.98
CA VAL A 23 -3.25 -44.35 19.13
C VAL A 23 -2.43 -45.24 18.21
N PHE A 24 -2.69 -46.55 18.19
CA PHE A 24 -1.98 -47.49 17.33
C PHE A 24 -2.20 -47.18 15.86
N PHE A 25 -3.42 -46.86 15.46
CA PHE A 25 -3.77 -46.45 14.10
C PHE A 25 -3.03 -45.17 13.70
N GLY A 26 -2.94 -44.18 14.60
CA GLY A 26 -2.14 -42.98 14.40
C GLY A 26 -0.65 -43.30 14.19
N LEU A 27 -0.05 -44.14 15.02
CA LEU A 27 1.36 -44.54 14.92
C LEU A 27 1.66 -45.34 13.64
N VAL A 28 0.71 -46.15 13.16
CA VAL A 28 0.86 -46.91 11.90
C VAL A 28 0.72 -46.00 10.68
N LEU A 29 -0.14 -44.97 10.75
CA LEU A 29 -0.34 -44.02 9.66
C LEU A 29 0.71 -42.90 9.61
N GLU A 30 1.35 -42.59 10.73
CA GLU A 30 2.34 -41.51 10.82
C GLU A 30 3.48 -41.61 9.78
N PRO A 31 4.11 -42.78 9.54
CA PRO A 31 5.18 -42.90 8.54
C PRO A 31 4.68 -42.67 7.12
N VAL A 32 3.45 -43.10 6.83
CA VAL A 32 2.81 -42.92 5.52
C VAL A 32 2.47 -41.44 5.32
N ALA A 33 1.92 -40.78 6.34
CA ALA A 33 1.65 -39.36 6.32
C ALA A 33 2.93 -38.54 6.12
N GLN A 34 4.00 -38.85 6.86
CA GLN A 34 5.30 -38.20 6.71
C GLN A 34 5.94 -38.43 5.34
N ALA A 35 5.79 -39.62 4.75
CA ALA A 35 6.28 -39.93 3.41
C ALA A 35 5.52 -39.16 2.30
N MET A 36 4.26 -38.83 2.54
CA MET A 36 3.43 -38.03 1.63
C MET A 36 3.53 -36.52 1.86
N MET A 37 4.11 -36.08 2.99
CA MET A 37 4.32 -34.67 3.25
C MET A 37 5.36 -34.11 2.26
N PRO A 38 5.08 -32.97 1.62
CA PRO A 38 6.08 -32.26 0.84
C PRO A 38 7.29 -31.99 1.73
N ARG A 39 8.49 -32.40 1.30
CA ARG A 39 9.71 -32.03 2.01
C ARG A 39 9.79 -30.51 2.02
N PRO A 40 10.02 -29.86 3.18
CA PRO A 40 10.27 -28.44 3.19
C PRO A 40 11.48 -28.18 2.30
N THR A 41 11.28 -27.42 1.22
CA THR A 41 12.40 -26.88 0.45
C THR A 41 13.24 -26.07 1.42
N PRO A 42 14.57 -26.33 1.52
CA PRO A 42 15.42 -25.52 2.38
C PRO A 42 15.20 -24.06 2.02
N THR A 43 14.90 -23.24 3.03
CA THR A 43 14.78 -21.80 2.85
C THR A 43 16.07 -21.35 2.15
N PRO A 44 15.97 -20.74 0.96
CA PRO A 44 17.16 -20.22 0.29
C PRO A 44 17.93 -19.35 1.29
N ILE A 45 19.20 -19.67 1.52
CA ILE A 45 20.08 -18.74 2.24
C ILE A 45 20.06 -17.48 1.39
N LEU A 46 19.51 -16.39 1.94
CA LEU A 46 19.51 -15.11 1.23
C LEU A 46 20.97 -14.78 0.93
N PRO A 47 21.31 -14.44 -0.33
CA PRO A 47 22.67 -14.02 -0.65
C PRO A 47 23.05 -12.86 0.26
N MET A 48 24.25 -12.91 0.84
CA MET A 48 24.75 -11.79 1.64
C MET A 48 25.06 -10.62 0.71
N LEU A 49 24.38 -9.50 0.95
CA LEU A 49 24.76 -8.22 0.36
C LEU A 49 26.00 -7.72 1.11
N HIS A 50 27.13 -7.64 0.41
CA HIS A 50 28.37 -7.18 1.02
C HIS A 50 28.35 -5.67 1.15
N TYR A 51 28.48 -5.17 2.38
CA TYR A 51 28.71 -3.76 2.62
C TYR A 51 30.03 -3.33 1.96
N ALA A 52 29.95 -2.40 1.02
CA ALA A 52 31.06 -2.03 0.15
C ALA A 52 31.36 -0.51 0.12
N ALA A 53 31.03 0.21 1.19
CA ALA A 53 31.38 1.64 1.33
C ALA A 53 32.88 1.90 1.19
N PRO A 54 33.79 1.12 1.82
CA PRO A 54 35.22 1.33 1.67
C PRO A 54 35.72 1.14 0.24
N GLN A 55 35.00 0.37 -0.60
CA GLN A 55 35.36 0.12 -1.99
C GLN A 55 34.63 1.02 -2.99
N SER A 56 34.00 2.11 -2.55
CA SER A 56 33.19 2.98 -3.42
C SER A 56 33.82 4.37 -3.65
N TRP A 57 35.05 4.59 -3.18
CA TRP A 57 35.67 5.93 -3.20
C TRP A 57 35.91 6.47 -4.59
N ASP A 58 36.43 5.66 -5.53
CA ASP A 58 36.67 6.13 -6.90
C ASP A 58 35.33 6.42 -7.63
N CYS A 59 34.30 5.63 -7.36
CA CYS A 59 32.95 5.88 -7.85
C CYS A 59 32.41 7.22 -7.35
N ILE A 60 32.48 7.46 -6.03
CA ILE A 60 32.04 8.72 -5.41
C ILE A 60 32.80 9.89 -6.02
N PHE A 61 34.13 9.83 -6.03
CA PHE A 61 34.96 10.92 -6.53
C PHE A 61 34.71 11.25 -8.01
N CYS A 62 34.35 10.26 -8.82
CA CYS A 62 33.97 10.49 -10.22
C CYS A 62 32.57 11.07 -10.35
N HIS A 63 31.56 10.43 -9.75
CA HIS A 63 30.15 10.75 -9.98
C HIS A 63 29.65 11.96 -9.19
N THR A 64 30.33 12.37 -8.11
CA THR A 64 29.99 13.62 -7.42
C THR A 64 30.78 14.83 -7.93
N ASN A 65 31.69 14.64 -8.89
CA ASN A 65 32.50 15.70 -9.47
C ASN A 65 32.08 15.96 -10.92
N TYR A 66 31.24 16.99 -11.10
CA TYR A 66 30.70 17.38 -12.41
C TYR A 66 31.79 17.62 -13.45
N GLU A 67 32.85 18.32 -13.06
CA GLU A 67 33.98 18.68 -13.91
C GLU A 67 34.81 17.47 -14.36
N LYS A 68 34.88 16.43 -13.52
CA LYS A 68 35.54 15.17 -13.90
C LYS A 68 34.64 14.36 -14.82
N LEU A 69 33.35 14.27 -14.51
CA LEU A 69 32.39 13.48 -15.27
C LEU A 69 32.20 14.00 -16.71
N ARG A 70 32.17 15.32 -16.90
CA ARG A 70 32.04 15.96 -18.23
C ARG A 70 33.22 15.70 -19.17
N GLN A 71 34.37 15.23 -18.66
CA GLN A 71 35.50 14.82 -19.49
C GLN A 71 35.22 13.52 -20.24
N PHE A 72 34.29 12.71 -19.75
CA PHE A 72 33.92 11.41 -20.32
C PHE A 72 32.54 11.40 -20.95
N VAL A 73 31.67 12.35 -20.60
CA VAL A 73 30.28 12.45 -21.09
C VAL A 73 30.05 13.84 -21.67
N ALA A 74 29.91 13.91 -23.00
CA ALA A 74 29.68 15.16 -23.73
C ALA A 74 28.20 15.57 -23.82
N ASP A 75 27.28 14.65 -23.53
CA ASP A 75 25.84 14.84 -23.62
C ASP A 75 25.31 15.34 -22.27
N GLU A 76 24.82 16.58 -22.23
CA GLU A 76 24.40 17.25 -20.99
C GLU A 76 23.28 16.50 -20.27
N ALA A 77 22.30 15.96 -21.01
CA ALA A 77 21.20 15.22 -20.41
C ALA A 77 21.67 13.91 -19.77
N LYS A 78 22.69 13.26 -20.34
CA LYS A 78 23.33 12.11 -19.72
C LYS A 78 24.20 12.51 -18.53
N LEU A 79 24.86 13.66 -18.61
CA LEU A 79 25.70 14.18 -17.54
C LEU A 79 24.87 14.46 -16.28
N GLU A 80 23.75 15.18 -16.42
CA GLU A 80 22.80 15.45 -15.34
C GLU A 80 22.29 14.16 -14.68
N ARG A 81 21.98 13.13 -15.49
CA ARG A 81 21.50 11.83 -14.98
C ARG A 81 22.58 11.01 -14.25
N LEU A 82 23.85 11.18 -14.62
CA LEU A 82 24.96 10.40 -14.08
C LEU A 82 25.65 11.09 -12.90
N TRP A 83 25.46 12.39 -12.77
CA TRP A 83 25.96 13.17 -11.64
C TRP A 83 25.13 12.90 -10.39
N ILE A 84 25.81 12.81 -9.25
CA ILE A 84 25.22 12.58 -7.93
C ILE A 84 25.54 13.77 -7.06
N ASP A 85 24.53 14.33 -6.38
CA ASP A 85 24.74 15.41 -5.43
C ASP A 85 25.68 14.93 -4.29
N PRO A 86 26.77 15.64 -3.98
CA PRO A 86 27.65 15.29 -2.86
C PRO A 86 26.93 15.15 -1.52
N ALA A 87 25.78 15.81 -1.31
CA ALA A 87 24.98 15.65 -0.10
C ALA A 87 24.33 14.26 0.01
N ASP A 88 24.01 13.64 -1.12
CA ASP A 88 23.28 12.38 -1.19
C ASP A 88 24.13 11.18 -0.76
N ILE A 89 25.46 11.26 -0.86
CA ILE A 89 26.38 10.21 -0.37
C ILE A 89 26.26 10.03 1.15
N TYR A 90 25.78 11.05 1.87
CA TYR A 90 25.58 11.01 3.32
C TYR A 90 24.19 10.52 3.72
N SER A 91 23.31 10.24 2.76
CA SER A 91 22.03 9.58 3.01
C SER A 91 22.21 8.19 3.61
N THR A 92 21.15 7.63 4.20
CA THR A 92 21.18 6.27 4.77
C THR A 92 21.69 5.23 3.78
N HIS A 93 21.30 5.35 2.50
CA HIS A 93 21.71 4.43 1.45
C HIS A 93 23.06 4.81 0.83
N GLY A 94 23.36 6.11 0.67
CA GLY A 94 24.66 6.56 0.15
C GLY A 94 25.84 6.07 1.00
N ARG A 95 25.65 6.02 2.33
CA ARG A 95 26.65 5.50 3.28
C ARG A 95 26.94 4.01 3.13
N LEU A 96 26.09 3.25 2.45
CA LEU A 96 26.37 1.84 2.14
C LEU A 96 27.45 1.70 1.07
N GLY A 97 27.73 2.73 0.29
CA GLY A 97 28.62 2.67 -0.87
C GLY A 97 27.91 2.24 -2.14
N CYS A 98 28.31 2.83 -3.27
CA CYS A 98 27.77 2.56 -4.60
C CYS A 98 27.83 1.07 -4.96
N VAL A 99 28.97 0.41 -4.67
CA VAL A 99 29.23 -0.99 -5.02
C VAL A 99 28.29 -1.94 -4.30
N THR A 100 27.76 -1.58 -3.13
CA THR A 100 26.83 -2.42 -2.36
C THR A 100 25.58 -2.75 -3.16
N CYS A 101 25.05 -1.77 -3.90
CA CYS A 101 23.83 -1.94 -4.68
C CYS A 101 24.10 -2.13 -6.17
N HIS A 102 25.06 -1.39 -6.70
CA HIS A 102 25.36 -1.38 -8.13
C HIS A 102 26.43 -2.39 -8.54
N GLY A 103 27.18 -2.99 -7.61
CA GLY A 103 28.32 -3.84 -7.98
C GLY A 103 29.42 -3.04 -8.67
N GLY A 104 30.08 -3.65 -9.65
CA GLY A 104 31.25 -3.07 -10.31
C GLY A 104 32.53 -3.15 -9.48
N THR A 105 33.58 -2.48 -9.96
CA THR A 105 34.90 -2.45 -9.32
C THR A 105 35.19 -1.03 -8.81
N GLY A 106 34.88 -0.71 -7.56
CA GLY A 106 34.96 0.69 -7.10
C GLY A 106 36.32 1.17 -6.55
N ASN A 107 37.37 0.35 -6.66
CA ASN A 107 38.76 0.68 -6.28
C ASN A 107 39.68 0.79 -7.52
N THR A 108 39.17 1.33 -8.62
CA THR A 108 39.94 1.53 -9.84
C THR A 108 39.56 2.84 -10.51
N GLN A 109 40.55 3.46 -11.13
CA GLN A 109 40.35 4.64 -11.97
C GLN A 109 40.12 4.29 -13.44
N ASP A 110 40.29 3.02 -13.82
CA ASP A 110 39.91 2.53 -15.13
C ASP A 110 38.38 2.46 -15.23
N VAL A 111 37.80 3.35 -16.03
CA VAL A 111 36.36 3.49 -16.19
C VAL A 111 35.70 2.22 -16.75
N ALA A 112 36.38 1.50 -17.65
CA ALA A 112 35.82 0.28 -18.22
C ALA A 112 35.79 -0.85 -17.19
N LEU A 113 36.87 -0.99 -16.41
CA LEU A 113 36.94 -1.97 -15.32
C LEU A 113 35.97 -1.63 -14.17
N ALA A 114 35.83 -0.34 -13.85
CA ALA A 114 34.92 0.13 -12.81
C ALA A 114 33.47 -0.26 -13.11
N HIS A 115 33.06 -0.16 -14.38
CA HIS A 115 31.70 -0.49 -14.83
C HIS A 115 31.49 -1.97 -15.18
N GLN A 116 32.54 -2.81 -15.15
CA GLN A 116 32.39 -4.22 -15.43
C GLN A 116 31.53 -4.91 -14.36
N GLY A 117 30.41 -5.50 -14.77
CA GLY A 117 29.48 -6.16 -13.84
C GLY A 117 28.63 -5.18 -13.02
N LEU A 118 28.61 -3.90 -13.37
CA LEU A 118 27.72 -2.92 -12.76
C LEU A 118 26.26 -3.23 -13.09
N VAL A 119 25.37 -3.05 -12.11
CA VAL A 119 23.92 -3.07 -12.21
C VAL A 119 23.44 -1.61 -12.25
N PRO A 120 23.10 -1.05 -13.42
CA PRO A 120 22.76 0.37 -13.52
C PRO A 120 21.46 0.73 -12.76
N ASN A 121 20.51 -0.20 -12.71
CA ASN A 121 19.24 -0.01 -12.00
C ASN A 121 18.97 -1.18 -11.05
N PRO A 122 19.48 -1.14 -9.80
CA PRO A 122 19.25 -2.19 -8.82
C PRO A 122 17.79 -2.27 -8.34
N SER A 123 16.99 -1.25 -8.62
CA SER A 123 15.57 -1.22 -8.27
C SER A 123 14.66 -1.91 -9.29
N ASP A 124 15.18 -2.27 -10.46
CA ASP A 124 14.48 -3.07 -11.47
C ASP A 124 14.03 -4.40 -10.86
N TYR A 125 12.82 -4.86 -11.17
CA TYR A 125 12.23 -6.04 -10.53
C TYR A 125 13.07 -7.31 -10.68
N ARG A 126 13.91 -7.41 -11.73
CA ARG A 126 14.81 -8.55 -11.97
C ARG A 126 16.03 -8.54 -11.05
N GLU A 127 16.44 -7.37 -10.57
CA GLU A 127 17.61 -7.18 -9.72
C GLU A 127 17.26 -6.88 -8.25
N ALA A 128 16.09 -6.29 -8.00
CA ALA A 128 15.63 -5.88 -6.68
C ALA A 128 15.60 -7.04 -5.67
N ALA A 129 15.35 -8.28 -6.12
CA ALA A 129 15.43 -9.48 -5.29
C ALA A 129 16.80 -9.67 -4.63
N LYS A 130 17.88 -9.32 -5.35
CA LYS A 130 19.28 -9.50 -4.95
C LYS A 130 19.87 -8.29 -4.24
N VAL A 131 19.15 -7.16 -4.19
CA VAL A 131 19.67 -5.92 -3.63
C VAL A 131 18.69 -5.35 -2.60
N CYS A 132 17.53 -4.89 -3.06
CA CYS A 132 16.56 -4.21 -2.20
C CYS A 132 15.88 -5.17 -1.22
N VAL A 133 15.40 -6.32 -1.70
CA VAL A 133 14.54 -7.25 -0.94
C VAL A 133 15.31 -8.00 0.15
N ILE A 134 16.64 -8.06 0.07
CA ILE A 134 17.50 -8.61 1.14
C ILE A 134 17.26 -7.83 2.44
N CYS A 135 17.18 -6.50 2.36
CA CYS A 135 16.93 -5.64 3.52
C CYS A 135 15.44 -5.28 3.67
N HIS A 136 14.71 -5.14 2.56
CA HIS A 136 13.32 -4.68 2.50
C HIS A 136 12.32 -5.80 2.14
N GLY A 137 12.56 -7.02 2.62
CA GLY A 137 11.70 -8.17 2.33
C GLY A 137 10.33 -8.16 3.03
N ASN A 138 10.15 -7.30 4.03
CA ASN A 138 8.91 -7.16 4.80
C ASN A 138 8.49 -5.69 4.94
N VAL A 139 8.14 -5.07 3.82
CA VAL A 139 7.61 -3.71 3.79
C VAL A 139 6.10 -3.68 4.05
N ARG A 140 5.65 -2.72 4.85
CA ARG A 140 4.24 -2.58 5.26
C ARG A 140 3.35 -2.27 4.06
N THR A 141 2.24 -2.97 3.94
CA THR A 141 1.22 -2.68 2.91
C THR A 141 0.33 -1.52 3.34
N ASP A 142 -0.08 -1.50 4.60
CA ASP A 142 -0.91 -0.44 5.15
C ASP A 142 -0.07 0.47 6.05
N ILE A 143 -0.31 1.77 5.94
CA ILE A 143 0.31 2.81 6.78
C ILE A 143 -0.83 3.58 7.45
N PRO A 144 -1.43 3.04 8.54
CA PRO A 144 -2.60 3.63 9.18
C PRO A 144 -2.36 5.06 9.66
N GLU A 145 -1.15 5.35 10.15
CA GLU A 145 -0.75 6.68 10.62
C GLU A 145 -0.74 7.75 9.51
N LYS A 146 -0.81 7.34 8.23
CA LYS A 146 -0.92 8.22 7.05
C LYS A 146 -2.20 7.99 6.25
N HIS A 147 -3.08 7.09 6.70
CA HIS A 147 -4.28 6.69 5.97
C HIS A 147 -3.99 6.29 4.52
N ILE A 148 -2.92 5.51 4.28
CA ILE A 148 -2.53 5.05 2.94
C ILE A 148 -2.40 3.52 2.88
N HIS A 149 -2.88 2.93 1.78
CA HIS A 149 -2.63 1.58 1.31
C HIS A 149 -1.58 1.62 0.19
N THR A 150 -0.61 0.70 0.22
CA THR A 150 0.49 0.63 -0.76
C THR A 150 0.48 -0.71 -1.49
N PRO A 151 1.04 -0.80 -2.71
CA PRO A 151 1.01 -2.04 -3.49
C PRO A 151 2.09 -3.06 -3.07
N HIS A 152 2.83 -2.83 -1.97
CA HIS A 152 4.02 -3.61 -1.59
C HIS A 152 3.81 -5.12 -1.63
N LYS A 153 2.69 -5.65 -1.10
CA LYS A 153 2.38 -7.09 -1.14
C LYS A 153 2.36 -7.65 -2.57
N ARG A 154 1.76 -6.93 -3.51
CA ARG A 154 1.71 -7.34 -4.93
C ARG A 154 3.09 -7.25 -5.58
N ILE A 155 3.82 -6.17 -5.32
CA ILE A 155 5.16 -5.95 -5.89
C ILE A 155 6.14 -7.03 -5.39
N LEU A 156 6.21 -7.26 -4.07
CA LEU A 156 7.07 -8.29 -3.48
C LEU A 156 6.70 -9.71 -3.95
N LYS A 157 5.41 -9.99 -4.15
CA LYS A 157 4.97 -11.25 -4.76
C LYS A 157 5.48 -11.35 -6.20
N GLY A 158 5.31 -10.31 -7.01
CA GLY A 158 5.77 -10.28 -8.38
C GLY A 158 7.28 -10.46 -8.51
N ILE A 159 8.08 -9.79 -7.68
CA ILE A 159 9.54 -9.98 -7.66
C ILE A 159 9.92 -11.43 -7.35
N ARG A 160 9.27 -12.05 -6.35
CA ARG A 160 9.55 -13.45 -5.98
C ARG A 160 9.12 -14.46 -7.05
N GLU A 161 8.03 -14.16 -7.76
CA GLU A 161 7.45 -15.05 -8.77
C GLU A 161 7.90 -14.71 -10.20
N GLY A 162 8.79 -13.72 -10.37
CA GLY A 162 9.36 -13.33 -11.65
C GLY A 162 8.40 -12.56 -12.57
N TRP A 163 7.34 -11.98 -12.02
CA TRP A 163 6.38 -11.17 -12.79
C TRP A 163 6.94 -9.78 -13.05
N GLU A 164 6.61 -9.23 -14.22
CA GLU A 164 6.86 -7.81 -14.48
C GLU A 164 6.05 -6.95 -13.50
N VAL A 165 6.77 -6.15 -12.72
CA VAL A 165 6.23 -5.19 -11.75
C VAL A 165 7.05 -3.91 -11.78
N CYS A 166 6.48 -2.83 -11.23
CA CYS A 166 7.19 -1.55 -11.12
C CYS A 166 8.50 -1.70 -10.35
N ALA A 167 9.53 -0.98 -10.79
CA ALA A 167 10.77 -0.84 -10.04
C ALA A 167 10.50 -0.08 -8.73
N CYS A 168 11.27 -0.37 -7.68
CA CYS A 168 11.10 0.32 -6.39
C CYS A 168 11.27 1.85 -6.56
N SER A 169 12.17 2.28 -7.45
CA SER A 169 12.42 3.69 -7.72
C SER A 169 11.26 4.42 -8.41
N ASN A 170 10.35 3.72 -9.09
CA ASN A 170 9.16 4.36 -9.65
C ASN A 170 8.25 4.97 -8.58
N CYS A 171 8.33 4.47 -7.34
CA CYS A 171 7.57 4.99 -6.21
C CYS A 171 8.46 5.65 -5.15
N HIS A 172 9.66 5.15 -4.90
CA HIS A 172 10.55 5.69 -3.87
C HIS A 172 11.51 6.77 -4.39
N GLY A 173 11.50 7.04 -5.69
CA GLY A 173 12.53 7.83 -6.36
C GLY A 173 13.84 7.04 -6.48
N PRO A 174 14.85 7.59 -7.17
CA PRO A 174 16.21 7.09 -7.10
C PRO A 174 16.71 7.13 -5.65
N VAL A 175 16.75 5.94 -5.04
CA VAL A 175 17.14 5.75 -3.65
C VAL A 175 18.58 6.21 -3.48
N ALA A 176 18.83 7.18 -2.58
CA ALA A 176 20.11 7.88 -2.40
C ALA A 176 20.46 8.94 -3.45
N HIS A 177 19.49 9.49 -4.20
CA HIS A 177 19.75 10.55 -5.19
C HIS A 177 18.66 11.66 -5.14
N GLY A 178 18.36 12.17 -3.94
CA GLY A 178 17.61 13.42 -3.73
C GLY A 178 16.09 13.41 -3.94
N GLU A 179 15.56 12.67 -4.92
CA GLU A 179 14.14 12.77 -5.30
C GLU A 179 13.18 12.09 -4.32
N LYS A 180 12.04 12.74 -4.06
CA LYS A 180 10.98 12.26 -3.17
C LYS A 180 9.61 12.35 -3.86
N PRO A 181 9.31 11.44 -4.81
CA PRO A 181 8.13 11.55 -5.66
C PRO A 181 6.79 11.49 -4.90
N LEU A 182 6.77 10.92 -3.70
CA LEU A 182 5.55 10.78 -2.88
C LEU A 182 5.34 11.92 -1.86
N ALA A 183 6.05 13.05 -1.99
CA ALA A 183 5.95 14.15 -1.04
C ALA A 183 4.67 15.00 -1.20
N SER A 184 4.05 15.02 -2.39
CA SER A 184 2.84 15.79 -2.69
C SER A 184 1.91 15.03 -3.65
N HIS A 185 0.64 15.45 -3.72
CA HIS A 185 -0.31 14.88 -4.69
C HIS A 185 0.09 15.22 -6.13
N GLU A 186 0.68 16.39 -6.36
CA GLU A 186 1.21 16.78 -7.67
C GLU A 186 2.38 15.89 -8.11
N GLY A 187 3.32 15.61 -7.20
CA GLY A 187 4.43 14.68 -7.46
C GLY A 187 3.92 13.26 -7.69
N LEU A 188 2.98 12.80 -6.86
CA LEU A 188 2.37 11.48 -7.02
C LEU A 188 1.64 11.34 -8.37
N ALA A 189 0.92 12.37 -8.82
CA ALA A 189 0.22 12.33 -10.10
C ALA A 189 1.17 12.10 -11.29
N ALA A 190 2.27 12.85 -11.34
CA ALA A 190 3.28 12.73 -12.41
C ALA A 190 3.94 11.34 -12.46
N TYR A 191 4.10 10.67 -11.31
CA TYR A 191 4.75 9.36 -11.24
C TYR A 191 3.78 8.18 -11.38
N CYS A 192 2.63 8.26 -10.72
CA CYS A 192 1.70 7.15 -10.62
C CYS A 192 0.59 7.24 -11.66
N MET A 193 -0.09 8.38 -11.78
CA MET A 193 -1.29 8.50 -12.63
C MET A 193 -0.91 8.43 -14.11
N ASP A 194 0.12 9.14 -14.53
CA ASP A 194 0.58 9.14 -15.93
C ASP A 194 1.01 7.73 -16.37
N CYS A 195 1.78 7.03 -15.53
CA CYS A 195 2.19 5.66 -15.77
C CYS A 195 0.99 4.69 -15.79
N HIS A 196 0.09 4.79 -14.81
CA HIS A 196 -1.10 3.93 -14.73
C HIS A 196 -2.03 4.14 -15.92
N GLN A 197 -2.19 5.38 -16.38
CA GLN A 197 -2.95 5.68 -17.60
C GLN A 197 -2.27 5.06 -18.82
N ALA A 198 -0.96 5.25 -19.00
CA ALA A 198 -0.21 4.65 -20.11
C ALA A 198 -0.23 3.12 -20.11
N LYS A 199 -0.29 2.48 -18.92
CA LYS A 199 -0.35 1.03 -18.73
C LYS A 199 -1.79 0.48 -18.68
N ASN A 200 -2.81 1.31 -18.90
CA ASN A 200 -4.23 0.93 -18.83
C ASN A 200 -4.60 0.20 -17.52
N VAL A 201 -4.06 0.67 -16.40
CA VAL A 201 -4.42 0.16 -15.07
C VAL A 201 -5.89 0.50 -14.78
N PRO A 202 -6.67 -0.40 -14.16
CA PRO A 202 -8.09 -0.15 -13.88
C PRO A 202 -8.34 1.18 -13.16
N PRO A 203 -9.36 1.96 -13.58
CA PRO A 203 -9.57 3.34 -13.13
C PRO A 203 -9.91 3.45 -11.64
N GLU A 204 -10.36 2.38 -11.00
CA GLU A 204 -10.57 2.33 -9.55
C GLU A 204 -9.28 2.59 -8.77
N ARG A 205 -8.12 2.29 -9.37
CA ARG A 205 -6.79 2.58 -8.80
C ARG A 205 -6.37 4.04 -8.95
N LEU A 206 -7.07 4.82 -9.76
CA LEU A 206 -6.85 6.25 -9.96
C LEU A 206 -7.73 7.11 -9.04
N LYS A 207 -8.68 6.49 -8.32
CA LYS A 207 -9.51 7.16 -7.33
C LYS A 207 -8.77 7.29 -5.99
N CYS A 208 -9.21 8.24 -5.15
CA CYS A 208 -8.67 8.41 -3.80
C CYS A 208 -8.63 7.09 -3.00
N SER A 209 -9.69 6.27 -3.07
CA SER A 209 -9.79 4.98 -2.36
C SER A 209 -8.83 3.90 -2.87
N GLY A 210 -8.24 4.08 -4.06
CA GLY A 210 -7.19 3.20 -4.58
C GLY A 210 -5.89 3.27 -3.79
N CYS A 211 -5.66 4.41 -3.11
CA CYS A 211 -4.45 4.70 -2.35
C CYS A 211 -4.72 5.04 -0.87
N HIS A 212 -5.90 5.58 -0.53
CA HIS A 212 -6.23 5.99 0.83
C HIS A 212 -7.12 4.98 1.56
N ILE A 213 -6.83 4.79 2.84
CA ILE A 213 -7.72 4.08 3.76
C ILE A 213 -8.90 5.00 4.07
N ALA A 214 -10.13 4.56 3.79
CA ALA A 214 -11.32 5.37 4.03
C ALA A 214 -11.41 5.79 5.51
N PRO A 215 -11.49 7.10 5.82
CA PRO A 215 -11.56 7.57 7.20
C PRO A 215 -12.98 7.49 7.78
N HIS A 216 -13.98 7.23 6.94
CA HIS A 216 -15.39 7.12 7.30
C HIS A 216 -16.05 6.04 6.45
N ASP A 217 -17.01 5.33 7.06
CA ASP A 217 -17.74 4.21 6.47
C ASP A 217 -18.84 4.72 5.52
N ILE A 218 -18.44 5.17 4.33
CA ILE A 218 -19.33 5.65 3.26
C ILE A 218 -19.03 4.92 1.95
N ALA A 219 -20.08 4.61 1.17
CA ALA A 219 -19.97 3.95 -0.13
C ALA A 219 -19.98 4.93 -1.32
N LEU A 220 -19.37 6.11 -1.15
CA LEU A 220 -19.24 7.15 -2.18
C LEU A 220 -17.78 7.46 -2.46
N ASP A 221 -17.48 7.85 -3.69
CA ASP A 221 -16.15 8.35 -4.05
C ASP A 221 -15.85 9.65 -3.28
N CYS A 222 -14.59 9.83 -2.85
CA CYS A 222 -14.20 10.95 -2.00
C CYS A 222 -14.48 12.30 -2.65
N GLU A 223 -14.29 12.37 -3.97
CA GLU A 223 -14.46 13.52 -4.85
C GLU A 223 -15.93 13.98 -4.93
N THR A 224 -16.88 13.13 -4.51
CA THR A 224 -18.30 13.48 -4.37
C THR A 224 -18.51 14.59 -3.34
N CYS A 225 -17.66 14.61 -2.31
CA CYS A 225 -17.71 15.58 -1.21
C CYS A 225 -16.48 16.51 -1.22
N HIS A 226 -15.28 15.94 -1.34
CA HIS A 226 -14.01 16.66 -1.22
C HIS A 226 -13.56 17.18 -2.58
N ARG A 227 -13.55 18.51 -2.74
CA ARG A 227 -13.25 19.16 -4.04
C ARG A 227 -11.76 19.38 -4.31
N SER A 228 -10.91 19.29 -3.30
CA SER A 228 -9.49 19.59 -3.42
C SER A 228 -8.71 18.93 -2.30
N THR A 229 -7.51 18.43 -2.63
CA THR A 229 -6.52 17.93 -1.66
C THR A 229 -5.90 19.06 -0.85
N ARG A 230 -5.90 20.31 -1.36
CA ARG A 230 -5.40 21.49 -0.65
C ARG A 230 -6.39 22.06 0.37
N THR A 231 -7.68 21.96 0.06
CA THR A 231 -8.78 22.42 0.92
C THR A 231 -9.70 21.26 1.29
N TRP A 232 -9.11 20.16 1.76
CA TRP A 232 -9.82 18.89 2.00
C TRP A 232 -11.01 19.03 2.95
N SER A 233 -10.95 19.93 3.93
CA SER A 233 -12.05 20.20 4.86
C SER A 233 -13.27 20.88 4.22
N ASN A 234 -13.14 21.44 3.02
CA ASN A 234 -14.24 22.07 2.30
C ASN A 234 -15.03 21.01 1.51
N VAL A 235 -16.18 20.61 2.06
CA VAL A 235 -17.06 19.63 1.44
C VAL A 235 -18.26 20.29 0.77
N ARG A 236 -18.57 19.87 -0.46
CA ARG A 236 -19.80 20.26 -1.19
C ARG A 236 -20.34 19.05 -1.93
N LEU A 237 -21.51 18.58 -1.51
CA LEU A 237 -22.16 17.43 -2.13
C LEU A 237 -22.79 17.85 -3.47
N ALA A 238 -22.42 17.17 -4.55
CA ALA A 238 -23.08 17.35 -5.86
C ALA A 238 -24.36 16.51 -6.01
N VAL A 239 -24.57 15.50 -5.14
CA VAL A 239 -25.65 14.51 -5.25
C VAL A 239 -26.18 14.16 -3.86
N HIS A 240 -27.40 14.57 -3.52
CA HIS A 240 -28.13 14.13 -2.33
C HIS A 240 -29.24 13.15 -2.75
N PRO A 241 -29.48 12.03 -2.04
CA PRO A 241 -30.49 11.03 -2.44
C PRO A 241 -31.93 11.57 -2.43
N VAL A 242 -32.16 12.67 -1.71
CA VAL A 242 -33.43 13.40 -1.68
C VAL A 242 -33.16 14.81 -2.16
N GLU A 243 -34.02 15.36 -3.01
CA GLU A 243 -33.91 16.75 -3.41
C GLU A 243 -34.19 17.66 -2.20
N LEU A 244 -33.21 18.46 -1.80
CA LEU A 244 -33.40 19.50 -0.79
C LEU A 244 -33.87 20.77 -1.52
N THR A 245 -35.08 21.24 -1.22
CA THR A 245 -35.66 22.45 -1.83
C THR A 245 -35.89 23.54 -0.77
N GLY A 246 -36.14 24.77 -1.23
CA GLY A 246 -36.41 25.93 -0.38
C GLY A 246 -35.33 26.18 0.67
N ALA A 247 -35.75 26.40 1.92
CA ALA A 247 -34.85 26.68 3.05
C ALA A 247 -33.91 25.50 3.37
N HIS A 248 -34.33 24.25 3.13
CA HIS A 248 -33.48 23.09 3.37
C HIS A 248 -32.30 23.01 2.38
N ALA A 249 -32.45 23.57 1.17
CA ALA A 249 -31.40 23.60 0.15
C ALA A 249 -30.20 24.49 0.53
N GLN A 250 -30.39 25.38 1.52
CA GLN A 250 -29.38 26.35 1.96
C GLN A 250 -28.55 25.85 3.15
N LEU A 251 -28.93 24.73 3.76
CA LEU A 251 -28.24 24.17 4.93
C LEU A 251 -26.90 23.54 4.55
N ALA A 252 -25.94 23.63 5.46
CA ALA A 252 -24.71 22.88 5.36
C ALA A 252 -24.97 21.41 5.71
N CYS A 253 -24.21 20.49 5.11
CA CYS A 253 -24.36 19.04 5.32
C CYS A 253 -24.39 18.66 6.81
N PHE A 254 -23.53 19.29 7.62
CA PHE A 254 -23.37 18.98 9.05
C PHE A 254 -24.42 19.63 9.95
N ASP A 255 -25.32 20.47 9.41
CA ASP A 255 -26.47 20.98 10.14
C ASP A 255 -27.41 19.82 10.49
N CYS A 256 -27.63 18.91 9.53
CA CYS A 256 -28.40 17.67 9.71
C CYS A 256 -27.50 16.48 10.12
N HIS A 257 -26.35 16.30 9.47
CA HIS A 257 -25.48 15.14 9.69
C HIS A 257 -24.41 15.43 10.73
N LYS A 258 -24.60 15.04 12.00
CA LYS A 258 -23.63 15.36 13.08
C LYS A 258 -22.26 14.70 12.96
N LYS A 259 -22.13 13.68 12.12
CA LYS A 259 -20.89 12.96 11.80
C LYS A 259 -20.88 12.69 10.29
N PRO A 260 -19.73 12.39 9.67
CA PRO A 260 -19.66 11.92 8.28
C PRO A 260 -20.20 10.48 8.12
N ASN A 261 -21.28 10.16 8.84
CA ASN A 261 -22.11 8.99 8.65
C ASN A 261 -23.47 9.51 8.18
N PHE A 262 -23.68 9.48 6.87
CA PHE A 262 -24.89 10.00 6.23
C PHE A 262 -26.08 9.03 6.30
N ARG A 263 -25.97 7.97 7.10
CA ARG A 263 -27.01 6.95 7.33
C ARG A 263 -27.84 7.33 8.57
N GLY A 264 -29.11 6.93 8.59
CA GLY A 264 -29.94 6.95 9.80
C GLY A 264 -30.88 8.14 9.97
N LEU A 265 -30.80 9.16 9.12
CA LEU A 265 -31.87 10.17 8.99
C LEU A 265 -32.99 9.58 8.15
N ARG A 266 -34.23 9.65 8.63
CA ARG A 266 -35.41 9.12 7.93
C ARG A 266 -36.05 10.17 7.02
N TYR A 267 -35.49 11.38 6.99
CA TYR A 267 -35.96 12.53 6.21
C TYR A 267 -37.41 12.93 6.53
N VAL A 268 -37.85 12.70 7.76
CA VAL A 268 -39.16 13.16 8.25
C VAL A 268 -39.00 14.46 9.04
N CYS A 269 -40.00 15.33 8.99
CA CYS A 269 -39.94 16.67 9.60
C CYS A 269 -39.54 16.63 11.09
N SER A 270 -40.03 15.61 11.81
CA SER A 270 -39.79 15.41 13.24
C SER A 270 -38.35 15.02 13.60
N ASP A 271 -37.53 14.60 12.63
CA ASP A 271 -36.12 14.28 12.91
C ASP A 271 -35.30 15.55 13.24
N CYS A 272 -35.77 16.73 12.79
CA CYS A 272 -35.10 18.01 13.02
C CYS A 272 -36.00 19.04 13.73
N HIS A 273 -37.31 19.01 13.50
CA HIS A 273 -38.24 20.01 14.00
C HIS A 273 -39.10 19.45 15.13
N GLN A 274 -39.14 20.20 16.23
CA GLN A 274 -40.06 19.93 17.32
C GLN A 274 -41.42 20.53 17.00
N ARG A 275 -42.48 19.76 17.26
CA ARG A 275 -43.86 20.23 17.09
C ARG A 275 -44.18 21.33 18.10
N PRO A 276 -44.45 22.58 17.67
CA PRO A 276 -44.69 23.68 18.61
C PRO A 276 -46.18 23.89 18.91
N HIS A 277 -47.08 23.25 18.17
CA HIS A 277 -48.53 23.47 18.23
C HIS A 277 -49.32 22.16 18.44
N THR A 278 -50.48 22.28 19.08
CA THR A 278 -51.35 21.16 19.46
C THR A 278 -52.35 20.75 18.38
N PHE A 279 -52.56 21.58 17.35
CA PHE A 279 -53.45 21.27 16.23
C PHE A 279 -52.67 20.69 15.03
N GLY A 280 -53.39 20.06 14.08
CA GLY A 280 -52.83 19.38 12.89
C GLY A 280 -52.51 17.89 13.11
N ASP A 281 -52.21 17.18 12.01
CA ASP A 281 -51.71 15.80 12.02
C ASP A 281 -50.17 15.78 11.79
N GLU A 282 -49.56 14.59 11.75
CA GLU A 282 -48.13 14.42 11.48
C GLU A 282 -47.75 14.66 10.01
N ASN A 283 -48.72 14.97 9.13
CA ASN A 283 -48.47 15.33 7.74
C ASN A 283 -48.24 16.84 7.61
N CYS A 284 -47.04 17.27 8.02
CA CYS A 284 -46.63 18.68 8.04
C CYS A 284 -46.79 19.38 6.68
N GLU A 285 -46.65 18.64 5.58
CA GLU A 285 -46.72 19.15 4.20
C GLU A 285 -48.10 19.70 3.84
N ARG A 286 -49.17 19.37 4.59
CA ARG A 286 -50.52 19.93 4.38
C ARG A 286 -50.59 21.43 4.64
N CYS A 287 -49.76 21.93 5.55
CA CYS A 287 -49.79 23.32 6.01
C CYS A 287 -48.48 24.06 5.77
N HIS A 288 -47.36 23.33 5.69
CA HIS A 288 -46.01 23.88 5.54
C HIS A 288 -45.41 23.46 4.20
N THR A 289 -44.40 24.21 3.74
CA THR A 289 -43.62 23.86 2.55
C THR A 289 -42.13 23.92 2.86
N THR A 290 -41.31 23.44 1.94
CA THR A 290 -39.86 23.52 2.07
C THR A 290 -39.34 24.97 1.99
N GLU A 291 -40.10 25.90 1.43
CA GLU A 291 -39.78 27.34 1.41
C GLU A 291 -39.95 27.99 2.79
N GLY A 292 -40.83 27.46 3.63
CA GLY A 292 -41.03 27.94 4.99
C GLY A 292 -42.28 27.40 5.68
N TRP A 293 -42.40 27.73 6.97
CA TRP A 293 -43.53 27.34 7.82
C TRP A 293 -44.86 27.99 7.44
N LYS A 294 -44.83 29.01 6.59
CA LYS A 294 -46.02 29.61 6.00
C LYS A 294 -46.02 29.27 4.53
N ARG A 295 -47.16 28.78 4.05
CA ARG A 295 -47.46 28.72 2.62
C ARG A 295 -47.61 30.12 2.04
#